data_AF-S5TUE2-F1
#
_entry.id   AF-S5TUE2-F1
#
_cell.length_a   1.000
_cell.length_b   1.000
_cell.length_c   1.000
_cell.angle_alpha   90.00
_cell.angle_beta   90.00
_cell.angle_gamma   90.00
#
_symmetry.space_group_name_H-M   'P 1'
#
loop_
_entity.id
_entity.type
_entity.pdbx_description
1 polymer ?
#
loop_
_entity_poly.entity_id
_entity_poly.type
_entity_poly.pdbx_seq_one_letter_code
_entity_poly.pdbx_strand_id
1 'polypeptide(L)'
;MRSLEHDELMDRAIAKAQSALFAAGREPAMAAVPDPLTPIRTAAMAAVASRLLARPNSSVLGLFGTTPEIEVHLHALTRLFTFTDVLVGQEVPPLEGATVAEPKDIVAGADIITVVGPGPELPYWYPRGHLHVNAISTLGRRLPRALLDRAMVSPDHAERARAAGECGSLRETQIGPNIARLCASPAVAAQHRRHLTVFDSTGFVSADQVTGGLSGTPGICASAESVAS
;
A
#
# COMPACT_ATOMS: atom_id res chain seq x y z
N MET A 1 -2.60 17.31 -14.87
CA MET A 1 -1.37 17.96 -14.32
C MET A 1 -1.59 18.22 -12.82
N ARG A 2 -0.96 17.43 -11.94
CA ARG A 2 -1.15 17.57 -10.48
C ARG A 2 -0.38 18.79 -9.96
N SER A 3 -0.92 19.51 -8.97
CA SER A 3 -0.34 20.75 -8.45
C SER A 3 0.90 20.48 -7.59
N LEU A 4 1.84 21.44 -7.56
CA LEU A 4 3.05 21.38 -6.72
C LEU A 4 2.70 21.22 -5.23
N GLU A 5 1.62 21.84 -4.77
CA GLU A 5 1.15 21.73 -3.38
C GLU A 5 0.75 20.30 -2.99
N HIS A 6 0.13 19.55 -3.92
CA HIS A 6 -0.22 18.15 -3.67
C HIS A 6 1.03 17.27 -3.57
N ASP A 7 2.04 17.52 -4.41
CA ASP A 7 3.32 16.79 -4.36
C ASP A 7 4.06 17.04 -3.05
N GLU A 8 4.17 18.30 -2.61
CA GLU A 8 4.81 18.64 -1.33
C GLU A 8 4.08 18.02 -0.14
N LEU A 9 2.74 18.00 -0.16
CA LEU A 9 1.96 17.36 0.89
C LEU A 9 2.24 15.85 0.96
N MET A 10 2.25 15.19 -0.19
CA MET A 10 2.50 13.74 -0.25
C MET A 10 3.93 13.40 0.20
N ASP A 11 4.93 14.19 -0.20
CA ASP A 11 6.31 14.03 0.26
C ASP A 11 6.43 14.16 1.78
N ARG A 12 5.77 15.17 2.36
CA ARG A 12 5.71 15.35 3.82
C ARG A 12 5.02 14.17 4.49
N ALA A 13 3.94 13.65 3.91
CA ALA A 13 3.23 12.49 4.43
C ALA A 13 4.12 11.23 4.42
N ILE A 14 4.85 10.96 3.33
CA ILE A 14 5.80 9.85 3.22
C ILE A 14 6.92 9.97 4.25
N ALA A 15 7.50 11.17 4.42
CA ALA A 15 8.55 11.41 5.41
C ALA A 15 8.06 11.18 6.85
N LYS A 16 6.84 11.62 7.16
CA LYS A 16 6.22 11.40 8.48
C LYS A 16 5.85 9.95 8.71
N ALA A 17 5.30 9.26 7.70
CA ALA A 17 5.01 7.83 7.77
C ALA A 17 6.29 7.02 8.07
N GLN A 18 7.40 7.33 7.42
CA GLN A 18 8.70 6.71 7.72
C GLN A 18 9.16 6.99 9.15
N SER A 19 9.03 8.23 9.61
CA SER A 19 9.44 8.64 10.96
C SER A 19 8.58 7.95 12.03
N ALA A 20 7.27 7.87 11.81
CA ALA A 20 6.32 7.19 12.66
C ALA A 20 6.62 5.69 12.74
N LEU A 21 6.90 5.03 11.62
CA LEU A 21 7.29 3.62 11.60
C LEU A 21 8.60 3.36 12.32
N PHE A 22 9.59 4.24 12.14
CA PHE A 22 10.87 4.12 12.84
C PHE A 22 10.69 4.25 14.37
N ALA A 23 9.82 5.17 14.81
CA ALA A 23 9.47 5.33 16.23
C ALA A 23 8.64 4.16 16.77
N ALA A 24 7.63 3.69 16.03
CA ALA A 24 6.76 2.57 16.40
C ALA A 24 7.50 1.22 16.44
N GLY A 25 8.66 1.10 15.79
CA GLY A 25 9.57 -0.03 16.00
C GLY A 25 10.09 -0.14 17.45
N ARG A 26 9.77 0.83 18.32
CA ARG A 26 10.19 0.92 19.72
C ARG A 26 9.04 1.03 20.73
N GLU A 27 7.79 1.23 20.31
CA GLU A 27 6.62 1.47 21.20
C GLU A 27 5.29 0.98 20.55
N PRO A 28 4.27 0.57 21.32
CA PRO A 28 2.99 0.12 20.77
C PRO A 28 2.17 1.28 20.18
N ALA A 29 1.69 1.13 18.94
CA ALA A 29 0.79 2.10 18.29
C ALA A 29 -0.69 1.84 18.64
N MET A 30 -1.53 2.87 18.46
CA MET A 30 -2.97 2.85 18.77
C MET A 30 -3.79 2.97 17.48
N ALA A 31 -4.96 2.31 17.45
CA ALA A 31 -5.91 2.37 16.36
C ALA A 31 -6.33 3.82 16.04
N ALA A 32 -6.17 4.23 14.78
CA ALA A 32 -6.61 5.54 14.32
C ALA A 32 -8.11 5.55 13.99
N VAL A 33 -8.77 6.67 14.29
CA VAL A 33 -10.12 6.96 13.79
C VAL A 33 -10.01 7.36 12.31
N PRO A 34 -10.94 6.92 11.44
CA PRO A 34 -11.00 7.41 10.05
C PRO A 34 -11.19 8.94 10.02
N ASP A 35 -10.44 9.59 9.14
CA ASP A 35 -10.47 11.04 8.93
C ASP A 35 -10.19 11.35 7.43
N PRO A 36 -10.41 12.58 6.94
CA PRO A 36 -10.18 12.93 5.53
C PRO A 36 -8.73 12.76 5.04
N LEU A 37 -7.75 12.66 5.95
CA LEU A 37 -6.34 12.42 5.62
C LEU A 37 -5.99 10.93 5.65
N THR A 38 -6.94 10.05 5.97
CA THR A 38 -6.77 8.60 6.04
C THR A 38 -6.26 8.01 4.73
N PRO A 39 -6.78 8.40 3.54
CA PRO A 39 -6.23 7.90 2.27
C PRO A 39 -4.77 8.31 2.09
N ILE A 40 -4.42 9.56 2.42
CA ILE A 40 -3.05 10.09 2.26
C ILE A 40 -2.07 9.35 3.18
N ARG A 41 -2.40 9.18 4.47
CA ARG A 41 -1.50 8.46 5.40
C ARG A 41 -1.35 6.99 5.02
N THR A 42 -2.42 6.36 4.53
CA THR A 42 -2.41 4.95 4.12
C THR A 42 -1.58 4.75 2.85
N ALA A 43 -1.72 5.64 1.87
CA ALA A 43 -0.89 5.68 0.68
C ALA A 43 0.59 5.97 1.00
N ALA A 44 0.88 6.91 1.89
CA ALA A 44 2.23 7.19 2.36
C ALA A 44 2.89 5.96 3.02
N MET A 45 2.13 5.22 3.83
CA MET A 45 2.59 3.98 4.44
C MET A 45 2.88 2.88 3.43
N ALA A 46 1.99 2.70 2.44
CA ALA A 46 2.21 1.78 1.33
C ALA A 46 3.46 2.15 0.52
N ALA A 47 3.70 3.45 0.30
CA ALA A 47 4.89 3.94 -0.38
C ALA A 47 6.17 3.68 0.43
N VAL A 48 6.14 3.88 1.76
CA VAL A 48 7.27 3.51 2.63
C VAL A 48 7.54 2.00 2.59
N ALA A 49 6.49 1.17 2.67
CA ALA A 49 6.61 -0.28 2.57
C ALA A 49 7.21 -0.70 1.22
N SER A 50 6.72 -0.11 0.13
CA SER A 50 7.23 -0.34 -1.22
C SER A 50 8.70 0.06 -1.35
N ARG A 51 9.12 1.21 -0.80
CA ARG A 51 10.53 1.61 -0.79
C ARG A 51 11.42 0.64 -0.01
N LEU A 52 10.90 0.03 1.05
CA LEU A 52 11.63 -0.97 1.83
C LEU A 52 11.73 -2.31 1.09
N LEU A 53 10.62 -2.77 0.48
CA LEU A 53 10.41 -4.16 0.06
C LEU A 53 10.38 -4.40 -1.45
N ALA A 54 10.04 -3.40 -2.26
CA ALA A 54 10.12 -3.49 -3.71
C ALA A 54 11.55 -3.27 -4.20
N ARG A 55 11.83 -3.68 -5.44
CA ARG A 55 13.09 -3.35 -6.11
C ARG A 55 13.16 -1.84 -6.34
N PRO A 56 14.32 -1.19 -6.12
CA PRO A 56 14.47 0.25 -6.36
C PRO A 56 14.23 0.66 -7.82
N ASN A 57 14.38 -0.28 -8.75
CA ASN A 57 14.21 -0.07 -10.19
C ASN A 57 12.88 -0.62 -10.73
N SER A 58 11.89 -0.87 -9.86
CA SER A 58 10.54 -1.25 -10.28
C SER A 58 9.95 -0.20 -11.22
N SER A 59 9.41 -0.63 -12.36
CA SER A 59 8.89 0.27 -13.40
C SER A 59 7.49 -0.10 -13.89
N VAL A 60 6.94 -1.26 -13.50
CA VAL A 60 5.55 -1.62 -13.79
C VAL A 60 4.72 -1.66 -12.52
N LEU A 61 3.67 -0.83 -12.46
CA LEU A 61 2.70 -0.77 -11.37
C LEU A 61 1.38 -1.41 -11.79
N GLY A 62 0.88 -2.34 -11.00
CA GLY A 62 -0.48 -2.89 -11.10
C GLY A 62 -1.40 -2.31 -10.03
N LEU A 63 -2.63 -1.95 -10.41
CA LEU A 63 -3.62 -1.39 -9.50
C LEU A 63 -4.94 -2.18 -9.59
N PHE A 64 -5.46 -2.56 -8.42
CA PHE A 64 -6.75 -3.23 -8.28
C PHE A 64 -7.59 -2.54 -7.19
N GLY A 65 -8.90 -2.46 -7.40
CA GLY A 65 -9.82 -1.86 -6.43
C GLY A 65 -10.82 -0.91 -7.07
N THR A 66 -11.96 -0.77 -6.43
CA THR A 66 -13.09 0.05 -6.89
C THR A 66 -13.13 1.44 -6.25
N THR A 67 -12.21 1.71 -5.32
CA THR A 67 -12.22 2.94 -4.53
C THR A 67 -11.49 4.08 -5.25
N PRO A 68 -11.97 5.33 -5.15
CA PRO A 68 -11.24 6.50 -5.64
C PRO A 68 -9.88 6.71 -4.96
N GLU A 69 -9.66 6.13 -3.78
CA GLU A 69 -8.39 6.20 -3.03
C GLU A 69 -7.20 5.63 -3.81
N ILE A 70 -7.46 4.79 -4.82
CA ILE A 70 -6.42 4.23 -5.70
C ILE A 70 -5.55 5.32 -6.36
N GLU A 71 -6.11 6.51 -6.64
CA GLU A 71 -5.35 7.63 -7.21
C GLU A 71 -4.30 8.17 -6.22
N VAL A 72 -4.66 8.20 -4.93
CA VAL A 72 -3.75 8.64 -3.86
C VAL A 72 -2.60 7.65 -3.68
N HIS A 73 -2.88 6.34 -3.82
CA HIS A 73 -1.85 5.30 -3.83
C HIS A 73 -0.92 5.40 -5.03
N LEU A 74 -1.46 5.63 -6.23
CA LEU A 74 -0.67 5.92 -7.43
C LEU A 74 0.23 7.13 -7.20
N HIS A 75 -0.32 8.22 -6.66
CA HIS A 75 0.44 9.43 -6.35
C HIS A 75 1.61 9.15 -5.41
N ALA A 76 1.35 8.53 -4.26
CA ALA A 76 2.39 8.22 -3.28
C ALA A 76 3.52 7.36 -3.87
N LEU A 77 3.19 6.37 -4.71
CA LEU A 77 4.20 5.52 -5.35
C LEU A 77 5.00 6.27 -6.42
N THR A 78 4.36 7.13 -7.22
CA THR A 78 5.06 7.95 -8.23
C THR A 78 6.03 8.98 -7.64
N ARG A 79 5.89 9.32 -6.34
CA ARG A 79 6.90 10.13 -5.64
C ARG A 79 8.21 9.37 -5.43
N LEU A 80 8.18 8.04 -5.40
CA LEU A 80 9.33 7.19 -5.06
C LEU A 80 9.85 6.34 -6.22
N PHE A 81 9.02 6.07 -7.22
CA PHE A 81 9.33 5.22 -8.37
C PHE A 81 8.96 5.91 -9.68
N THR A 82 9.73 5.61 -10.72
CA THR A 82 9.42 6.03 -12.09
C THR A 82 8.79 4.85 -12.83
N PHE A 83 7.47 4.86 -12.97
CA PHE A 83 6.76 3.82 -13.70
C PHE A 83 6.74 4.12 -15.20
N THR A 84 7.16 3.14 -15.99
CA THR A 84 6.96 3.14 -17.45
C THR A 84 5.54 2.73 -17.81
N ASP A 85 4.96 1.85 -16.99
CA ASP A 85 3.66 1.26 -17.23
C ASP A 85 2.84 1.25 -15.93
N VAL A 86 1.62 1.77 -16.00
CA VAL A 86 0.61 1.66 -14.94
C VAL A 86 -0.55 0.86 -15.51
N LEU A 87 -0.75 -0.34 -14.99
CA LEU A 87 -1.80 -1.26 -15.41
C LEU A 87 -2.92 -1.28 -14.37
N VAL A 88 -4.16 -1.18 -14.82
CA VAL A 88 -5.34 -1.15 -13.94
C VAL A 88 -6.32 -2.25 -14.31
N GLY A 89 -6.94 -2.86 -13.30
CA GLY A 89 -8.10 -3.74 -13.50
C GLY A 89 -9.30 -2.97 -14.06
N GLN A 90 -10.22 -3.68 -14.73
CA GLN A 90 -11.44 -3.10 -15.31
C GLN A 90 -12.33 -2.40 -14.26
N GLU A 91 -12.22 -2.82 -13.00
CA GLU A 91 -13.00 -2.27 -11.89
C GLU A 91 -12.47 -0.92 -11.36
N VAL A 92 -11.26 -0.54 -11.78
CA VAL A 92 -10.61 0.69 -11.33
C VAL A 92 -11.22 1.89 -12.06
N PRO A 93 -11.59 2.97 -11.35
CA PRO A 93 -12.02 4.21 -11.99
C PRO A 93 -10.99 4.70 -13.02
N PRO A 94 -11.40 5.40 -14.10
CA PRO A 94 -10.46 5.90 -15.08
C PRO A 94 -9.32 6.72 -14.44
N LEU A 95 -8.08 6.28 -14.68
CA LEU A 95 -6.87 6.94 -14.19
C LEU A 95 -6.04 7.44 -15.38
N GLU A 96 -5.69 8.72 -15.36
CA GLU A 96 -4.86 9.34 -16.40
C GLU A 96 -3.50 8.62 -16.49
N GLY A 97 -3.11 8.21 -17.71
CA GLY A 97 -1.86 7.52 -17.97
C GLY A 97 -1.83 6.04 -17.59
N ALA A 98 -2.95 5.47 -17.11
CA ALA A 98 -3.06 4.04 -16.84
C ALA A 98 -3.69 3.29 -18.02
N THR A 99 -3.25 2.05 -18.23
CA THR A 99 -3.77 1.13 -19.24
C THR A 99 -4.62 0.06 -18.57
N VAL A 100 -5.86 -0.11 -19.03
CA VAL A 100 -6.71 -1.21 -18.57
C VAL A 100 -6.17 -2.53 -19.10
N ALA A 101 -6.01 -3.52 -18.22
CA ALA A 101 -5.45 -4.82 -18.56
C ALA A 101 -6.21 -5.97 -17.85
N GLU A 102 -6.08 -7.18 -18.37
CA GLU A 102 -6.63 -8.36 -17.72
C GLU A 102 -5.90 -8.62 -16.39
N PRO A 103 -6.60 -9.00 -15.31
CA PRO A 103 -5.98 -9.20 -14.00
C PRO A 103 -4.77 -10.15 -14.00
N LYS A 104 -4.81 -11.21 -14.80
CA LYS A 104 -3.69 -12.16 -14.96
C LYS A 104 -2.43 -11.50 -15.53
N ASP A 105 -2.59 -10.55 -16.46
CA ASP A 105 -1.48 -9.89 -17.14
C ASP A 105 -0.83 -8.87 -16.22
N ILE A 106 -1.63 -8.19 -15.39
CA ILE A 106 -1.15 -7.34 -14.30
C ILE A 106 -0.34 -8.17 -13.30
N VAL A 107 -0.88 -9.30 -12.83
CA VAL A 107 -0.18 -10.18 -11.86
C VAL A 107 1.14 -10.72 -12.43
N ALA A 108 1.16 -11.10 -13.71
CA ALA A 108 2.35 -11.60 -14.38
C ALA A 108 3.41 -10.52 -14.61
N GLY A 109 2.96 -9.31 -14.93
CA GLY A 109 3.77 -8.25 -15.51
C GLY A 109 4.14 -7.11 -14.57
N ALA A 110 3.58 -7.03 -13.36
CA ALA A 110 3.86 -5.97 -12.42
C ALA A 110 5.12 -6.25 -11.56
N ASP A 111 5.83 -5.18 -11.21
CA ASP A 111 6.88 -5.21 -10.18
C ASP A 111 6.31 -4.85 -8.80
N ILE A 112 5.30 -3.96 -8.79
CA ILE A 112 4.54 -3.56 -7.62
C ILE A 112 3.06 -3.70 -7.94
N ILE A 113 2.27 -4.31 -7.06
CA ILE A 113 0.81 -4.30 -7.13
C ILE A 113 0.26 -3.59 -5.91
N THR A 114 -0.74 -2.74 -6.08
CA THR A 114 -1.52 -2.19 -4.96
C THR A 114 -2.98 -2.58 -5.12
N VAL A 115 -3.51 -3.23 -4.09
CA VAL A 115 -4.90 -3.67 -4.00
C VAL A 115 -5.57 -2.84 -2.91
N VAL A 116 -6.63 -2.10 -3.25
CA VAL A 116 -7.31 -1.21 -2.30
C VAL A 116 -8.77 -1.60 -2.15
N GLY A 117 -9.20 -1.71 -0.89
CA GLY A 117 -10.61 -1.91 -0.53
C GLY A 117 -11.12 -3.33 -0.80
N PRO A 118 -12.43 -3.57 -0.54
CA PRO A 118 -13.05 -4.87 -0.72
C PRO A 118 -13.15 -5.24 -2.21
N GLY A 119 -13.28 -6.53 -2.49
CA GLY A 119 -13.43 -7.03 -3.84
C GLY A 119 -13.19 -8.54 -3.91
N PRO A 120 -13.35 -9.14 -5.10
CA PRO A 120 -13.04 -10.54 -5.29
C PRO A 120 -11.56 -10.82 -5.06
N GLU A 121 -11.25 -12.09 -4.77
CA GLU A 121 -9.89 -12.61 -4.79
C GLU A 121 -9.29 -12.45 -6.19
N LEU A 122 -8.06 -11.94 -6.26
CA LEU A 122 -7.32 -11.84 -7.51
C LEU A 122 -6.96 -13.23 -8.03
N PRO A 123 -6.93 -13.43 -9.36
CA PRO A 123 -6.52 -14.70 -9.91
C PRO A 123 -5.06 -14.98 -9.55
N TYR A 124 -4.76 -16.24 -9.23
CA TYR A 124 -3.38 -16.68 -9.15
C TYR A 124 -2.82 -16.88 -10.56
N TRP A 125 -1.75 -16.17 -10.86
CA TRP A 125 -0.90 -16.38 -12.03
C TRP A 125 0.56 -16.33 -11.60
N TYR A 126 1.49 -16.80 -12.44
CA TYR A 126 2.92 -16.77 -12.11
C TYR A 126 3.43 -15.31 -12.06
N PRO A 127 3.66 -14.74 -10.85
CA PRO A 127 4.13 -13.38 -10.75
C PRO A 127 5.64 -13.34 -10.95
N ARG A 128 6.18 -12.13 -11.14
CA ARG A 128 7.64 -11.94 -11.05
C ARG A 128 8.13 -12.34 -9.67
N GLY A 129 9.30 -12.97 -9.62
CA GLY A 129 9.89 -13.45 -8.36
C GLY A 129 10.15 -12.34 -7.33
N HIS A 130 10.25 -11.09 -7.78
CA HIS A 130 10.48 -9.90 -6.95
C HIS A 130 9.22 -9.04 -6.72
N LEU A 131 8.03 -9.52 -7.10
CA LEU A 131 6.80 -8.76 -6.95
C LEU A 131 6.63 -8.28 -5.49
N HIS A 132 6.32 -7.00 -5.33
CA HIS A 132 5.84 -6.44 -4.06
C HIS A 132 4.35 -6.13 -4.15
N VAL A 133 3.56 -6.54 -3.16
CA VAL A 133 2.12 -6.27 -3.11
C VAL A 133 1.79 -5.42 -1.89
N ASN A 134 1.11 -4.30 -2.08
CA ASN A 134 0.43 -3.57 -1.02
C ASN A 134 -1.03 -4.04 -0.96
N ALA A 135 -1.41 -4.75 0.10
CA ALA A 135 -2.80 -5.11 0.39
C ALA A 135 -3.36 -4.09 1.39
N ILE A 136 -4.22 -3.18 0.91
CA ILE A 136 -4.68 -2.02 1.66
C ILE A 136 -6.14 -2.16 2.06
N SER A 137 -6.37 -2.18 3.37
CA SER A 137 -7.69 -2.17 4.00
C SER A 137 -8.64 -3.19 3.36
N THR A 138 -8.10 -4.37 3.04
CA THR A 138 -8.88 -5.48 2.50
C THR A 138 -9.65 -6.09 3.65
N LEU A 139 -10.91 -5.71 3.82
CA LEU A 139 -11.81 -6.40 4.75
C LEU A 139 -12.04 -7.82 4.21
N GLY A 140 -11.19 -8.76 4.62
CA GLY A 140 -11.12 -10.11 4.07
C GLY A 140 -9.96 -10.31 3.09
N ARG A 141 -9.94 -11.50 2.46
CA ARG A 141 -8.86 -11.95 1.59
C ARG A 141 -9.09 -11.55 0.14
N ARG A 142 -8.16 -10.79 -0.44
CA ARG A 142 -8.11 -10.49 -1.87
C ARG A 142 -6.93 -11.14 -2.58
N LEU A 143 -5.90 -11.56 -1.84
CA LEU A 143 -4.76 -12.26 -2.43
C LEU A 143 -4.97 -13.78 -2.41
N PRO A 144 -4.67 -14.49 -3.51
CA PRO A 144 -4.81 -15.93 -3.54
C PRO A 144 -3.83 -16.58 -2.56
N ARG A 145 -4.29 -17.61 -1.85
CA ARG A 145 -3.50 -18.32 -0.83
C ARG A 145 -2.13 -18.77 -1.36
N ALA A 146 -2.06 -19.22 -2.61
CA ALA A 146 -0.83 -19.65 -3.26
C ALA A 146 0.21 -18.52 -3.42
N LEU A 147 -0.22 -17.26 -3.51
CA LEU A 147 0.67 -16.09 -3.49
C LEU A 147 1.17 -15.84 -2.06
N LEU A 148 0.26 -15.82 -1.08
CA LEU A 148 0.60 -15.58 0.32
C LEU A 148 1.57 -16.63 0.89
N ASP A 149 1.37 -17.91 0.57
CA ASP A 149 2.25 -19.00 1.05
C ASP A 149 3.71 -18.88 0.55
N ARG A 150 3.94 -18.13 -0.53
CA ARG A 150 5.27 -17.90 -1.12
C ARG A 150 5.88 -16.55 -0.74
N ALA A 151 5.09 -15.66 -0.16
CA ALA A 151 5.49 -14.30 0.12
C ALA A 151 6.11 -14.16 1.51
N MET A 152 7.03 -13.21 1.67
CA MET A 152 7.25 -12.61 3.00
C MET A 152 6.12 -11.61 3.24
N VAL A 153 5.23 -11.92 4.18
CA VAL A 153 4.08 -11.09 4.53
C VAL A 153 4.39 -10.25 5.76
N SER A 154 4.46 -8.94 5.59
CA SER A 154 4.76 -7.97 6.64
C SER A 154 3.50 -7.17 6.95
N PRO A 155 2.87 -7.37 8.12
CA PRO A 155 1.70 -6.57 8.51
C PRO A 155 2.11 -5.19 9.03
N ASP A 156 1.19 -4.22 8.96
CA ASP A 156 1.28 -2.99 9.74
C ASP A 156 1.07 -3.27 11.24
N HIS A 157 0.09 -4.11 11.57
CA HIS A 157 -0.23 -4.56 12.91
C HIS A 157 -0.70 -6.02 12.91
N ALA A 158 0.09 -6.91 13.53
CA ALA A 158 -0.10 -8.35 13.42
C ALA A 158 -1.47 -8.84 13.89
N GLU A 159 -1.98 -8.36 15.02
CA GLU A 159 -3.26 -8.82 15.58
C GLU A 159 -4.45 -8.43 14.68
N ARG A 160 -4.45 -7.21 14.14
CA ARG A 160 -5.50 -6.73 13.23
C ARG A 160 -5.40 -7.37 11.86
N ALA A 161 -4.20 -7.51 11.31
CA ALA A 161 -3.97 -8.22 10.08
C ALA A 161 -4.50 -9.66 10.15
N ARG A 162 -4.33 -10.33 11.30
CA ARG A 162 -4.93 -11.66 11.54
C ARG A 162 -6.45 -11.63 11.66
N ALA A 163 -7.00 -10.59 12.28
CA ALA A 163 -8.45 -10.49 12.49
C ALA A 163 -9.21 -10.10 11.21
N ALA A 164 -8.62 -9.25 10.38
CA ALA A 164 -9.34 -8.54 9.31
C ALA A 164 -8.61 -8.42 7.97
N GLY A 165 -7.30 -8.74 7.91
CA GLY A 165 -6.48 -8.60 6.70
C GLY A 165 -6.11 -9.94 6.04
N GLU A 166 -5.11 -9.90 5.16
CA GLU A 166 -4.60 -11.07 4.43
C GLU A 166 -3.98 -12.12 5.37
N CYS A 167 -3.36 -11.66 6.47
CA CYS A 167 -2.77 -12.51 7.50
C CYS A 167 -3.79 -13.43 8.20
N GLY A 168 -5.10 -13.16 8.14
CA GLY A 168 -6.12 -14.05 8.71
C GLY A 168 -6.15 -15.44 8.08
N SER A 169 -5.57 -15.59 6.88
CA SER A 169 -5.43 -16.88 6.19
C SER A 169 -4.11 -17.61 6.45
N LEU A 170 -3.22 -17.03 7.27
CA LEU A 170 -1.87 -17.50 7.51
C LEU A 170 -1.68 -18.01 8.95
N ARG A 171 -0.78 -18.98 9.12
CA ARG A 171 -0.28 -19.35 10.45
C ARG A 171 0.63 -18.25 10.98
N GLU A 172 0.73 -18.16 12.30
CA GLU A 172 1.64 -17.22 12.96
C GLU A 172 3.09 -17.32 12.47
N THR A 173 3.58 -18.53 12.21
CA THR A 173 4.92 -18.80 11.69
C THR A 173 5.13 -18.38 10.23
N GLN A 174 4.06 -18.05 9.50
CA GLN A 174 4.12 -17.57 8.12
C GLN A 174 4.09 -16.04 8.03
N ILE A 175 3.84 -15.35 9.14
CA ILE A 175 3.79 -13.88 9.19
C ILE A 175 5.19 -13.38 9.54
N GLY A 176 5.73 -12.54 8.66
CA GLY A 176 7.05 -11.94 8.80
C GLY A 176 7.08 -10.81 9.84
N PRO A 177 8.25 -10.13 9.97
CA PRO A 177 8.38 -8.95 10.80
C PRO A 177 7.35 -7.87 10.41
N ASN A 178 6.80 -7.15 11.38
CA ASN A 178 5.96 -6.00 11.07
C ASN A 178 6.75 -4.90 10.34
N ILE A 179 6.04 -4.08 9.59
CA ILE A 179 6.70 -3.08 8.72
C ILE A 179 7.51 -2.05 9.52
N ALA A 180 7.12 -1.75 10.76
CA ALA A 180 7.87 -0.88 11.66
C ALA A 180 9.25 -1.44 12.02
N ARG A 181 9.35 -2.75 12.32
CA ARG A 181 10.63 -3.42 12.55
C ARG A 181 11.51 -3.41 11.32
N LEU A 182 10.93 -3.61 10.13
CA LEU A 182 11.65 -3.52 8.86
C LEU A 182 12.13 -2.10 8.56
N CYS A 183 11.34 -1.08 8.91
CA CYS A 183 11.72 0.32 8.82
C CYS A 183 12.88 0.68 9.77
N ALA A 184 12.89 0.10 10.98
CA ALA A 184 13.98 0.23 11.93
C ALA A 184 15.25 -0.57 11.53
N SER A 185 15.12 -1.54 10.62
CA SER A 185 16.21 -2.39 10.13
C SER A 185 16.24 -2.50 8.58
N PRO A 186 16.54 -1.41 7.84
CA PRO A 186 16.42 -1.39 6.38
C PRO A 186 17.29 -2.43 5.66
N ALA A 187 18.42 -2.82 6.25
CA ALA A 187 19.27 -3.88 5.69
C ALA A 187 18.56 -5.24 5.65
N VAL A 188 17.72 -5.54 6.65
CA VAL A 188 16.89 -6.76 6.67
C VAL A 188 15.80 -6.66 5.62
N ALA A 189 15.12 -5.51 5.52
CA ALA A 189 14.10 -5.28 4.48
C ALA A 189 14.67 -5.48 3.06
N ALA A 190 15.88 -4.97 2.81
CA ALA A 190 16.54 -5.06 1.51
C ALA A 190 16.80 -6.51 1.05
N GLN A 191 16.97 -7.46 1.96
CA GLN A 191 17.17 -8.88 1.64
C GLN A 191 15.92 -9.50 0.99
N HIS A 192 14.74 -8.94 1.27
CA HIS A 192 13.47 -9.44 0.75
C HIS A 192 13.15 -8.92 -0.66
N ARG A 193 13.83 -7.87 -1.16
CA ARG A 193 13.54 -7.23 -2.47
C ARG A 193 13.71 -8.13 -3.70
N ARG A 194 14.35 -9.30 -3.54
CA ARG A 194 14.51 -10.32 -4.60
C ARG A 194 13.45 -11.42 -4.54
N HIS A 195 12.54 -11.34 -3.57
CA HIS A 195 11.52 -12.32 -3.29
C HIS A 195 10.14 -11.66 -3.37
N LEU A 196 9.10 -12.49 -3.41
CA LEU A 196 7.73 -12.04 -3.31
C LEU A 196 7.49 -11.46 -1.92
N THR A 197 6.94 -10.26 -1.85
CA THR A 197 6.63 -9.59 -0.58
C THR A 197 5.21 -9.05 -0.59
N VAL A 198 4.56 -9.09 0.57
CA VAL A 198 3.22 -8.53 0.77
C VAL A 198 3.27 -7.63 1.99
N PHE A 199 2.87 -6.38 1.83
CA PHE A 199 2.55 -5.48 2.93
C PHE A 199 1.04 -5.55 3.20
N ASP A 200 0.66 -6.08 4.36
CA ASP A 200 -0.74 -6.21 4.79
C ASP A 200 -1.09 -5.02 5.71
N SER A 201 -1.84 -4.05 5.17
CA SER A 201 -2.15 -2.79 5.82
C SER A 201 -3.61 -2.73 6.25
N THR A 202 -3.85 -2.66 7.55
CA THR A 202 -5.20 -2.52 8.14
C THR A 202 -5.52 -1.09 8.60
N GLY A 203 -4.64 -0.12 8.33
CA GLY A 203 -4.86 1.30 8.61
C GLY A 203 -4.48 1.70 10.03
N PHE A 204 -3.47 1.07 10.63
CA PHE A 204 -3.18 1.15 12.07
C PHE A 204 -2.37 2.39 12.53
N VAL A 205 -1.91 3.28 11.64
CA VAL A 205 -1.05 4.39 12.09
C VAL A 205 -1.89 5.55 12.60
N SER A 206 -1.63 5.96 13.86
CA SER A 206 -2.25 7.12 14.51
C SER A 206 -2.23 8.35 13.59
N ALA A 207 -3.41 8.98 13.45
CA ALA A 207 -3.60 10.20 12.66
C ALA A 207 -2.51 11.23 12.96
N ASP A 208 -2.30 11.53 14.24
CA ASP A 208 -1.38 12.57 14.69
C ASP A 208 0.08 12.31 14.31
N GLN A 209 0.51 11.05 14.20
CA GLN A 209 1.90 10.73 13.90
C GLN A 209 2.27 10.92 12.42
N VAL A 210 1.31 10.75 11.51
CA VAL A 210 1.54 10.93 10.07
C VAL A 210 1.04 12.28 9.58
N THR A 211 -0.02 12.82 10.20
CA THR A 211 -0.69 14.03 9.75
C THR A 211 -0.54 15.22 10.69
N GLY A 212 0.03 15.06 11.90
CA GLY A 212 0.23 16.16 12.86
C GLY A 212 1.04 17.30 12.24
N GLY A 213 0.41 18.45 11.97
CA GLY A 213 1.00 19.60 11.27
C GLY A 213 0.87 19.57 9.73
N LEU A 214 0.07 18.67 9.15
CA LEU A 214 -0.45 18.75 7.77
C LEU A 214 -1.79 19.52 7.72
N SER A 215 -2.36 19.88 8.87
CA SER A 215 -3.57 20.69 9.02
C SER A 215 -3.32 22.11 8.54
N GLY A 216 -3.70 22.39 7.29
CA GLY A 216 -3.55 23.71 6.65
C GLY A 216 -4.01 23.81 5.20
N THR A 217 -4.25 22.69 4.51
CA THR A 217 -4.59 22.72 3.07
C THR A 217 -5.95 22.03 2.83
N PRO A 218 -7.07 22.78 2.83
CA PRO A 218 -8.37 22.24 2.47
C PRO A 218 -8.42 22.07 0.94
N GLY A 219 -8.50 20.84 0.44
CA GLY A 219 -8.71 20.66 -1.00
C GLY A 219 -8.71 19.23 -1.54
N ILE A 220 -8.04 18.29 -0.89
CA ILE A 220 -7.76 16.99 -1.54
C ILE A 220 -8.95 16.01 -1.47
N CYS A 221 -9.92 16.22 -0.58
CA CYS A 221 -11.03 15.28 -0.38
C CYS A 221 -12.38 15.74 -0.97
N ALA A 222 -12.43 16.87 -1.69
CA ALA A 222 -13.69 17.43 -2.21
C ALA A 222 -14.33 16.60 -3.34
N SER A 223 -13.63 15.60 -3.88
CA SER A 223 -14.14 14.74 -4.97
C SER A 223 -14.80 13.44 -4.50
N ALA A 224 -14.76 13.13 -3.20
CA ALA A 224 -15.42 11.93 -2.64
C ALA A 224 -16.85 12.21 -2.12
N GLU A 225 -17.21 13.48 -1.90
CA GLU A 225 -18.53 13.85 -1.36
C GLU A 225 -19.66 13.87 -2.41
N SER A 226 -19.37 13.79 -3.71
CA SER A 226 -20.40 13.91 -4.77
C SER A 226 -21.07 12.59 -5.19
N VAL A 227 -20.84 11.47 -4.50
CA VAL A 227 -21.47 10.16 -4.82
C VAL A 227 -22.38 9.68 -3.68
N ALA A 228 -22.61 10.50 -2.66
CA ALA A 228 -23.53 10.22 -1.55
C ALA A 228 -24.69 11.25 -1.48
N SER A 229 -25.26 11.62 -2.62
CA SER A 229 -26.55 12.30 -2.70
C SER A 229 -27.35 11.84 -3.92
#